data_AF-V7CWZ8-F1
#
_entry.id   AF-V7CWZ8-F1
#
_cell.length_a   1.000
_cell.length_b   1.000
_cell.length_c   1.000
_cell.angle_alpha   90.00
_cell.angle_beta   90.00
_cell.angle_gamma   90.00
#
_symmetry.space_group_name_H-M   'P 1'
#
loop_
_entity.id
_entity.type
_entity.pdbx_description
1 polymer ?
#
loop_
_entity_poly.entity_id
_entity_poly.type
_entity_poly.pdbx_seq_one_letter_code
_entity_poly.pdbx_strand_id
1 'polypeptide(L)'
;MWRERALIILVFLLHLIHGEDACPSSSCGKISNISYPFRLKGDAKGCGLTGYELSCKNNIALFSLYSGTFHVQAINYNNFTIRVVDPGLQQTNCSSLPRYFFSPSNFTNSYQLIPPFHRYYRPKDSSLYQTIHWVDWYYRTEPLVYEHIVFLNCSHRVIGKLKYVDTDGCLNWESKGYIYAIAGDLIAEDFEVGCHVKLVSPTSWRGLDTNTYFYDMMHTALLYGFEHSWIPLACEGRCVDYYNCYFSSSSQTLECYNEEPLKPSWGLYVLVF
;
A
#
# COMPACT_ATOMS: atom_id res chain seq x y z
N MET A 1 40.16 43.98 4.39
CA MET A 1 39.63 44.13 3.03
C MET A 1 39.83 42.93 2.09
N TRP A 2 41.01 42.32 1.92
CA TRP A 2 41.17 41.11 1.05
C TRP A 2 40.70 39.80 1.70
N ARG A 3 40.91 39.62 3.02
CA ARG A 3 40.46 38.42 3.77
C ARG A 3 38.93 38.31 3.87
N GLU A 4 38.22 39.43 3.99
CA GLU A 4 36.74 39.46 4.08
C GLU A 4 36.10 39.13 2.73
N ARG A 5 36.68 39.61 1.62
CA ARG A 5 36.22 39.26 0.26
C ARG A 5 36.44 37.78 -0.04
N ALA A 6 37.56 37.20 0.40
CA ALA A 6 37.83 35.77 0.26
C ALA A 6 36.85 34.90 1.07
N LEU A 7 36.48 35.33 2.28
CA LEU A 7 35.48 34.64 3.11
C LEU A 7 34.07 34.73 2.51
N ILE A 8 33.67 35.89 1.99
CA ILE A 8 32.36 36.04 1.32
C ILE A 8 32.33 35.18 0.05
N ILE A 9 33.40 35.15 -0.75
CA ILE A 9 33.50 34.28 -1.93
C ILE A 9 33.48 32.80 -1.52
N LEU A 10 34.17 32.40 -0.45
CA LEU A 10 34.14 31.02 0.05
C LEU A 10 32.75 30.61 0.56
N VAL A 11 32.03 31.51 1.25
CA VAL A 11 30.66 31.27 1.72
C VAL A 11 29.67 31.21 0.56
N PHE A 12 29.79 32.10 -0.44
CA PHE A 12 28.99 32.04 -1.68
C PHE A 12 29.30 30.78 -2.48
N LEU A 13 30.58 30.39 -2.59
CA LEU A 13 30.98 29.14 -3.22
C LEU A 13 30.41 27.94 -2.45
N LEU A 14 30.49 27.90 -1.11
CA LEU A 14 29.89 26.85 -0.27
C LEU A 14 28.37 26.73 -0.42
N HIS A 15 27.66 27.85 -0.64
CA HIS A 15 26.23 27.85 -0.98
C HIS A 15 25.96 27.39 -2.42
N LEU A 16 26.89 27.62 -3.34
CA LEU A 16 26.80 27.15 -4.73
C LEU A 16 27.13 25.65 -4.88
N ILE A 17 27.98 25.06 -4.02
CA ILE A 17 28.26 23.60 -4.04
C ILE A 17 27.11 22.76 -3.47
N HIS A 18 26.11 23.38 -2.84
CA HIS A 18 24.90 22.72 -2.33
C HIS A 18 23.65 23.03 -3.17
N GLY A 19 23.83 23.61 -4.37
CA GLY A 19 22.76 24.21 -5.15
C GLY A 19 22.16 23.39 -6.30
N GLU A 20 22.72 22.24 -6.65
CA GLU A 20 22.19 21.34 -7.69
C GLU A 20 22.33 19.88 -7.22
N ASP A 21 21.26 19.09 -7.32
CA ASP A 21 21.13 17.62 -7.10
C ASP A 21 20.74 17.05 -5.73
N ALA A 22 20.54 17.83 -4.67
CA ALA A 22 19.96 17.28 -3.43
C ALA A 22 18.43 17.29 -3.50
N CYS A 23 17.78 16.13 -3.39
CA CYS A 23 16.34 16.02 -3.15
C CYS A 23 16.08 16.00 -1.63
N PRO A 24 15.85 17.16 -0.99
CA PRO A 24 15.52 17.19 0.43
C PRO A 24 14.20 16.45 0.67
N SER A 25 14.08 15.83 1.84
CA SER A 25 12.80 15.25 2.24
C SER A 25 11.80 16.36 2.57
N SER A 26 10.56 16.11 2.16
CA SER A 26 9.39 16.94 2.46
C SER A 26 8.61 16.39 3.65
N SER A 27 7.66 17.17 4.16
CA SER A 27 6.81 16.77 5.28
C SER A 27 5.37 17.27 5.13
N CYS A 28 4.42 16.55 5.72
CA CYS A 28 3.01 16.91 5.80
C CYS A 28 2.38 16.34 7.08
N GLY A 29 2.07 17.21 8.03
CA GLY A 29 1.49 16.80 9.32
C GLY A 29 2.36 15.80 10.06
N LYS A 30 1.80 14.62 10.35
CA LYS A 30 2.52 13.54 11.05
C LYS A 30 3.57 12.83 10.19
N ILE A 31 3.54 13.00 8.87
CA ILE A 31 4.51 12.37 7.95
C ILE A 31 5.66 13.35 7.77
N SER A 32 6.77 13.11 8.47
CA SER A 32 7.92 14.02 8.50
C SER A 32 8.99 13.75 7.43
N ASN A 33 8.97 12.56 6.81
CA ASN A 33 9.98 12.13 5.84
C ASN A 33 9.32 11.60 4.55
N ILE A 34 8.98 12.52 3.65
CA ILE A 34 8.49 12.24 2.31
C ILE A 34 9.68 12.41 1.36
N SER A 35 10.13 11.31 0.78
CA SER A 35 11.26 11.25 -0.14
C SER A 35 10.97 10.21 -1.22
N TYR A 36 11.89 10.08 -2.18
CA TYR A 36 11.76 9.14 -3.28
C TYR A 36 11.33 7.73 -2.78
N PRO A 37 10.29 7.12 -3.36
CA PRO A 37 9.64 7.51 -4.62
C PRO A 37 8.52 8.55 -4.49
N PHE A 38 8.08 8.84 -3.27
CA PHE A 38 7.01 9.79 -3.01
C PHE A 38 7.48 11.23 -3.18
N ARG A 39 6.51 12.09 -3.50
CA ARG A 39 6.71 13.54 -3.62
C ARG A 39 5.45 14.29 -3.23
N LEU A 40 5.57 15.52 -2.81
CA LEU A 40 4.49 16.49 -2.81
C LEU A 40 4.45 17.25 -4.14
N LYS A 41 3.29 17.80 -4.49
CA LYS A 41 3.11 18.61 -5.71
C LYS A 41 4.08 19.81 -5.81
N GLY A 42 4.51 20.35 -4.66
CA GLY A 42 5.46 21.45 -4.57
C GLY A 42 6.94 21.05 -4.65
N ASP A 43 7.26 19.76 -4.60
CA ASP A 43 8.65 19.29 -4.61
C ASP A 43 9.30 19.53 -5.98
N ALA A 44 10.62 19.71 -5.99
CA ALA A 44 11.37 19.91 -7.22
C ALA A 44 11.11 18.79 -8.24
N LYS A 45 11.21 19.13 -9.54
CA LYS A 45 11.14 18.12 -10.59
C LYS A 45 12.29 17.12 -10.41
N GLY A 46 12.03 15.84 -10.60
CA GLY A 46 13.02 14.77 -10.37
C GLY A 46 13.05 14.22 -8.94
N CYS A 47 12.54 14.95 -7.94
CA CYS A 47 12.53 14.50 -6.54
C CYS A 47 11.29 13.65 -6.22
N GLY A 48 11.19 12.50 -6.86
CA GLY A 48 10.07 11.56 -6.74
C GLY A 48 9.26 11.43 -8.01
N LEU A 49 8.36 10.45 -8.03
CA LEU A 49 7.65 10.01 -9.22
C LEU A 49 6.22 10.57 -9.26
N THR A 50 5.74 10.91 -10.46
CA THR A 50 4.37 11.42 -10.67
C THR A 50 3.30 10.42 -10.21
N GLY A 51 3.55 9.12 -10.37
CA GLY A 51 2.63 8.05 -9.91
C GLY A 51 2.59 7.87 -8.38
N TYR A 52 3.53 8.48 -7.66
CA TYR A 52 3.65 8.41 -6.20
C TYR A 52 3.50 9.81 -5.56
N GLU A 53 2.82 10.72 -6.25
CA GLU A 53 2.54 12.05 -5.72
C GLU A 53 1.49 11.98 -4.59
N LEU A 54 1.87 12.52 -3.42
CA LEU A 54 1.00 12.72 -2.26
C LEU A 54 0.45 14.15 -2.30
N SER A 55 -0.82 14.30 -1.92
CA SER A 55 -1.36 15.63 -1.63
C SER A 55 -1.35 15.90 -0.14
N CYS A 56 -1.22 17.17 0.25
CA CYS A 56 -1.24 17.60 1.64
C CYS A 56 -2.38 18.58 1.85
N LYS A 57 -3.41 18.20 2.60
CA LYS A 57 -4.57 19.05 2.89
C LYS A 57 -4.81 19.11 4.39
N ASN A 58 -4.87 20.30 4.95
CA ASN A 58 -5.09 20.52 6.40
C ASN A 58 -4.14 19.70 7.28
N ASN A 59 -2.85 19.65 6.92
CA ASN A 59 -1.82 18.84 7.59
C ASN A 59 -2.10 17.32 7.56
N ILE A 60 -2.85 16.83 6.59
CA ILE A 60 -3.07 15.40 6.35
C ILE A 60 -2.52 15.06 4.97
N ALA A 61 -1.57 14.12 4.94
CA ALA A 61 -1.06 13.54 3.70
C ALA A 61 -2.08 12.56 3.14
N LEU A 62 -2.35 12.66 1.84
CA LEU A 62 -3.32 11.84 1.13
C LEU A 62 -2.64 11.10 -0.02
N PHE A 63 -2.93 9.81 -0.12
CA PHE A 63 -2.45 8.94 -1.20
C PHE A 63 -3.63 8.52 -2.06
N SER A 64 -3.52 8.73 -3.38
CA SER A 64 -4.53 8.29 -4.34
C SER A 64 -4.15 6.92 -4.87
N LEU A 65 -5.08 5.98 -4.72
CA LEU A 65 -4.89 4.58 -5.05
C LEU A 65 -6.16 4.09 -5.76
N TYR A 66 -6.03 3.73 -7.04
CA TYR A 66 -7.16 3.47 -7.93
C TYR A 66 -8.17 4.63 -7.92
N SER A 67 -9.45 4.33 -7.62
CA SER A 67 -10.53 5.31 -7.48
C SER A 67 -10.64 5.91 -6.06
N GLY A 68 -9.75 5.51 -5.13
CA GLY A 68 -9.78 5.91 -3.74
C GLY A 68 -8.74 6.97 -3.38
N THR A 69 -9.05 7.78 -2.37
CA THR A 69 -8.09 8.71 -1.74
C THR A 69 -8.06 8.46 -0.25
N PHE A 70 -6.88 8.10 0.25
CA PHE A 70 -6.70 7.60 1.62
C PHE A 70 -5.84 8.52 2.46
N HIS A 71 -6.04 8.48 3.78
CA HIS A 71 -5.18 9.17 4.73
C HIS A 71 -3.91 8.35 4.96
N VAL A 72 -2.74 8.94 4.71
CA VAL A 72 -1.45 8.29 4.97
C VAL A 72 -1.22 8.23 6.48
N GLN A 73 -0.93 7.03 6.97
CA GLN A 73 -0.61 6.78 8.38
C GLN A 73 0.90 6.68 8.60
N ALA A 74 1.61 5.99 7.72
CA ALA A 74 3.05 5.80 7.80
C ALA A 74 3.64 5.51 6.42
N ILE A 75 4.90 5.88 6.22
CA ILE A 75 5.72 5.46 5.09
C ILE A 75 6.94 4.77 5.68
N ASN A 76 7.19 3.53 5.26
CA ASN A 76 8.32 2.73 5.73
C ASN A 76 9.22 2.41 4.55
N TYR A 77 10.38 3.08 4.50
CA TYR A 77 11.37 2.89 3.44
C TYR A 77 12.20 1.63 3.60
N ASN A 78 12.21 1.00 4.80
CA ASN A 78 13.00 -0.21 5.04
C ASN A 78 12.34 -1.45 4.43
N ASN A 79 11.00 -1.52 4.46
CA ASN A 79 10.22 -2.63 3.91
C ASN A 79 9.39 -2.23 2.67
N PHE A 80 9.57 -1.01 2.17
CA PHE A 80 8.91 -0.48 0.99
C PHE A 80 7.37 -0.47 1.07
N THR A 81 6.79 -0.10 2.23
CA THR A 81 5.34 -0.03 2.44
C THR A 81 4.83 1.36 2.83
N ILE A 82 3.65 1.74 2.32
CA ILE A 82 2.90 2.92 2.73
C ILE A 82 1.60 2.42 3.37
N ARG A 83 1.41 2.74 4.65
CA ARG A 83 0.18 2.37 5.36
C ARG A 83 -0.82 3.50 5.25
N VAL A 84 -2.04 3.17 4.83
CA VAL A 84 -3.12 4.13 4.61
C VAL A 84 -4.41 3.68 5.28
N VAL A 85 -5.26 4.65 5.65
CA VAL A 85 -6.57 4.42 6.27
C VAL A 85 -7.65 5.09 5.43
N ASP A 86 -8.78 4.41 5.30
CA ASP A 86 -9.95 4.93 4.60
C ASP A 86 -10.56 6.15 5.34
N PRO A 87 -10.83 7.28 4.64
CA PRO A 87 -11.34 8.49 5.27
C PRO A 87 -12.80 8.39 5.77
N GLY A 88 -13.51 7.30 5.46
CA GLY A 88 -14.83 6.99 6.00
C GLY A 88 -14.81 6.53 7.47
N LEU A 89 -13.67 6.01 7.93
CA LEU A 89 -13.51 5.46 9.28
C LEU A 89 -13.26 6.56 10.33
N GLN A 90 -13.85 6.37 11.50
CA GLN A 90 -13.78 7.30 12.63
C GLN A 90 -13.57 6.52 13.93
N GLN A 91 -12.53 6.87 14.68
CA GLN A 91 -12.10 6.12 15.87
C GLN A 91 -13.17 6.02 16.97
N THR A 92 -13.96 7.08 17.17
CA THR A 92 -14.98 7.16 18.23
C THR A 92 -16.35 6.66 17.79
N ASN A 93 -16.48 6.19 16.54
CA ASN A 93 -17.76 5.80 15.95
C ASN A 93 -17.60 4.40 15.35
N CYS A 94 -18.01 3.37 16.07
CA CYS A 94 -17.95 2.00 15.59
C CYS A 94 -18.84 1.80 14.34
N SER A 95 -19.85 2.66 14.12
CA SER A 95 -20.72 2.60 12.94
C SER A 95 -20.06 3.13 11.67
N SER A 96 -18.86 3.72 11.80
CA SER A 96 -18.11 4.22 10.65
C SER A 96 -17.60 3.07 9.81
N LEU A 97 -17.85 3.17 8.50
CA LEU A 97 -17.44 2.16 7.52
C LEU A 97 -16.48 2.77 6.50
N PRO A 98 -15.63 1.96 5.87
CA PRO A 98 -14.81 2.38 4.74
C PRO A 98 -15.68 2.99 3.63
N ARG A 99 -15.20 4.09 3.05
CA ARG A 99 -15.84 4.78 1.93
C ARG A 99 -15.55 4.06 0.62
N TYR A 100 -14.36 3.50 0.48
CA TYR A 100 -13.94 2.78 -0.70
C TYR A 100 -13.90 1.28 -0.42
N PHE A 101 -14.42 0.50 -1.35
CA PHE A 101 -14.47 -0.95 -1.24
C PHE A 101 -13.38 -1.53 -2.11
N PHE A 102 -12.47 -2.27 -1.47
CA PHE A 102 -11.37 -2.92 -2.13
C PHE A 102 -11.32 -4.37 -1.70
N SER A 103 -11.45 -5.27 -2.66
CA SER A 103 -11.17 -6.69 -2.50
C SER A 103 -9.73 -6.98 -2.90
N PRO A 104 -9.15 -8.12 -2.47
CA PRO A 104 -7.83 -8.53 -2.91
C PRO A 104 -7.65 -8.53 -4.44
N SER A 105 -8.72 -8.84 -5.20
CA SER A 105 -8.74 -8.78 -6.66
C SER A 105 -8.50 -7.39 -7.26
N ASN A 106 -8.68 -6.29 -6.50
CA ASN A 106 -8.29 -4.96 -6.99
C ASN A 106 -6.78 -4.81 -7.11
N PHE A 107 -6.01 -5.58 -6.36
CA PHE A 107 -4.55 -5.52 -6.30
C PHE A 107 -3.87 -6.68 -7.05
N THR A 108 -4.65 -7.70 -7.41
CA THR A 108 -4.20 -8.89 -8.14
C THR A 108 -4.74 -8.87 -9.56
N ASN A 109 -3.88 -9.02 -10.57
CA ASN A 109 -4.33 -9.22 -11.95
C ASN A 109 -4.80 -10.67 -12.12
N SER A 110 -6.10 -10.92 -11.96
CA SER A 110 -6.71 -12.25 -12.14
C SER A 110 -6.80 -12.70 -13.61
N TYR A 111 -6.33 -11.91 -14.58
CA TYR A 111 -6.42 -12.24 -16.01
C TYR A 111 -5.11 -12.72 -16.66
N GLN A 112 -4.08 -13.09 -15.90
CA GLN A 112 -2.88 -13.74 -16.45
C GLN A 112 -2.78 -15.22 -16.07
N LEU A 113 -3.86 -15.96 -16.21
CA LEU A 113 -3.82 -17.42 -16.28
C LEU A 113 -3.54 -17.88 -17.72
N ILE A 114 -2.31 -17.79 -18.23
CA ILE A 114 -1.90 -18.64 -19.37
C ILE A 114 -0.37 -18.91 -19.34
N PRO A 115 0.09 -20.14 -19.03
CA PRO A 115 1.33 -20.68 -19.58
C PRO A 115 1.07 -21.40 -20.91
N PRO A 116 2.06 -21.64 -21.79
CA PRO A 116 3.39 -21.04 -21.92
C PRO A 116 3.49 -20.27 -23.26
N PHE A 117 4.48 -19.38 -23.41
CA PHE A 117 4.70 -18.56 -24.62
C PHE A 117 3.68 -17.41 -24.78
N HIS A 118 4.02 -16.23 -24.28
CA HIS A 118 4.45 -15.12 -25.15
C HIS A 118 4.77 -13.88 -24.31
N ARG A 119 5.87 -13.25 -24.70
CA ARG A 119 6.33 -11.89 -24.39
C ARG A 119 5.16 -10.89 -24.38
N TYR A 120 4.77 -10.39 -23.20
CA TYR A 120 3.65 -9.44 -23.11
C TYR A 120 4.07 -7.97 -23.06
N TYR A 121 3.45 -7.23 -23.96
CA TYR A 121 3.35 -5.77 -24.00
C TYR A 121 2.79 -5.21 -22.69
N ARG A 122 3.50 -4.23 -22.13
CA ARG A 122 3.05 -3.35 -21.04
C ARG A 122 2.01 -2.35 -21.59
N PRO A 123 0.76 -2.32 -21.13
CA PRO A 123 -0.03 -1.09 -21.20
C PRO A 123 0.68 -0.08 -20.29
N LYS A 124 1.10 1.06 -20.84
CA LYS A 124 1.91 2.09 -20.16
C LYS A 124 1.34 2.57 -18.82
N ASP A 125 0.06 2.31 -18.54
CA ASP A 125 -0.65 2.88 -17.39
C ASP A 125 -1.05 1.87 -16.29
N SER A 126 -0.81 0.56 -16.45
CA SER A 126 -1.45 -0.46 -15.57
C SER A 126 -0.63 -0.96 -14.36
N SER A 127 0.63 -0.53 -14.15
CA SER A 127 1.55 -1.23 -13.23
C SER A 127 1.91 -0.52 -11.91
N LEU A 128 1.31 0.62 -11.57
CA LEU A 128 1.75 1.39 -10.39
C LEU A 128 1.27 0.81 -9.05
N TYR A 129 0.21 0.00 -9.07
CA TYR A 129 -0.51 -0.38 -7.84
C TYR A 129 -0.65 -1.89 -7.63
N GLN A 130 0.05 -2.70 -8.43
CA GLN A 130 -0.03 -4.15 -8.36
C GLN A 130 0.87 -4.68 -7.24
N THR A 131 0.29 -5.39 -6.27
CA THR A 131 1.06 -6.20 -5.31
C THR A 131 1.31 -7.56 -5.94
N ILE A 132 2.16 -7.61 -6.96
CA ILE A 132 2.64 -8.88 -7.48
C ILE A 132 3.71 -9.41 -6.52
N HIS A 133 3.34 -10.36 -5.66
CA HIS A 133 4.27 -11.29 -5.01
C HIS A 133 4.13 -12.63 -5.76
N TRP A 134 4.84 -12.79 -6.88
CA TRP A 134 5.04 -14.12 -7.44
C TRP A 134 6.28 -14.71 -6.79
N VAL A 135 6.10 -15.44 -5.70
CA VAL A 135 7.01 -16.55 -5.42
C VAL A 135 6.27 -17.79 -5.92
N ASP A 136 6.92 -18.46 -6.85
CA ASP A 136 6.59 -19.76 -7.42
C ASP A 136 5.57 -20.58 -6.59
N TRP A 137 4.52 -21.06 -7.26
CA TRP A 137 3.41 -21.88 -6.71
C TRP A 137 3.88 -23.10 -5.90
N TYR A 138 5.16 -23.48 -6.03
CA TYR A 138 5.70 -24.69 -5.44
C TYR A 138 6.45 -24.50 -4.11
N TYR A 139 6.99 -23.31 -3.78
CA TYR A 139 7.64 -23.08 -2.48
C TYR A 139 7.56 -21.62 -2.02
N ARG A 140 6.77 -21.39 -0.96
CA ARG A 140 6.79 -20.21 -0.07
C ARG A 140 5.98 -19.01 -0.58
N THR A 141 4.65 -19.09 -0.46
CA THR A 141 3.79 -17.91 -0.43
C THR A 141 4.08 -17.10 0.84
N GLU A 142 4.81 -15.99 0.73
CA GLU A 142 4.72 -14.94 1.76
C GLU A 142 3.27 -14.41 1.71
N PRO A 143 2.55 -14.39 2.84
CA PRO A 143 1.12 -14.09 2.85
C PRO A 143 0.86 -12.67 2.33
N LEU A 144 -0.33 -12.47 1.75
CA LEU A 144 -0.83 -11.17 1.33
C LEU A 144 -0.50 -10.13 2.42
N VAL A 145 0.03 -8.96 2.02
CA VAL A 145 0.43 -7.88 2.94
C VAL A 145 -0.77 -7.32 3.73
N TYR A 146 -1.98 -7.81 3.45
CA TYR A 146 -3.20 -7.44 4.13
C TYR A 146 -4.16 -8.63 4.19
N GLU A 147 -4.84 -8.73 5.34
CA GLU A 147 -6.08 -9.46 5.52
C GLU A 147 -7.25 -8.59 5.03
N HIS A 148 -8.48 -9.09 5.06
CA HIS A 148 -9.66 -8.30 4.68
C HIS A 148 -10.86 -8.62 5.56
N ILE A 149 -11.81 -7.69 5.59
CA ILE A 149 -13.05 -7.83 6.32
C ILE A 149 -14.20 -7.73 5.34
N VAL A 150 -15.03 -8.77 5.30
CA VAL A 150 -16.22 -8.86 4.47
C VAL A 150 -17.42 -8.55 5.33
N PHE A 151 -18.22 -7.56 4.94
CA PHE A 151 -19.49 -7.31 5.60
C PHE A 151 -20.65 -7.83 4.77
N LEU A 152 -21.55 -8.52 5.46
CA LEU A 152 -22.70 -9.19 4.90
C LEU A 152 -23.98 -8.59 5.47
N ASN A 153 -25.00 -8.49 4.63
CA ASN A 153 -26.37 -8.26 5.06
C ASN A 153 -27.21 -9.48 4.72
N CYS A 154 -27.81 -10.08 5.74
CA CYS A 154 -28.63 -11.28 5.63
C CYS A 154 -30.10 -10.98 5.90
N SER A 155 -30.98 -11.62 5.13
CA SER A 155 -32.44 -11.55 5.30
C SER A 155 -32.94 -12.27 6.57
N HIS A 156 -32.09 -13.12 7.17
CA HIS A 156 -32.40 -13.88 8.37
C HIS A 156 -31.16 -13.99 9.27
N ARG A 157 -31.39 -14.37 10.53
CA ARG A 157 -30.31 -14.58 11.50
C ARG A 157 -29.54 -15.85 11.15
N VAL A 158 -28.21 -15.74 11.03
CA VAL A 158 -27.32 -16.89 10.87
C VAL A 158 -27.02 -17.47 12.25
N ILE A 159 -27.17 -18.80 12.41
CA ILE A 159 -27.04 -19.49 13.70
C ILE A 159 -25.97 -20.58 13.58
N GLY A 160 -25.11 -20.70 14.59
CA GLY A 160 -24.14 -21.79 14.69
C GLY A 160 -22.92 -21.66 13.79
N LYS A 161 -22.74 -20.52 13.08
CA LYS A 161 -21.55 -20.24 12.27
C LYS A 161 -20.65 -19.21 12.94
N LEU A 162 -19.49 -19.66 13.43
CA LEU A 162 -18.52 -18.82 14.14
C LEU A 162 -17.93 -17.70 13.27
N LYS A 163 -17.84 -17.91 11.96
CA LYS A 163 -17.33 -16.90 11.02
C LYS A 163 -18.20 -15.63 10.94
N TYR A 164 -19.48 -15.74 11.26
CA TYR A 164 -20.44 -14.65 11.16
C TYR A 164 -20.46 -13.86 12.47
N VAL A 165 -19.54 -12.90 12.59
CA VAL A 165 -19.45 -12.03 13.77
C VAL A 165 -20.61 -11.02 13.72
N ASP A 166 -21.47 -11.05 14.73
CA ASP A 166 -22.53 -10.06 14.89
C ASP A 166 -21.91 -8.67 15.14
N THR A 167 -22.49 -7.64 14.54
CA THR A 167 -22.03 -6.26 14.73
C THR A 167 -22.61 -5.61 16.00
N ASP A 168 -23.35 -6.37 16.81
CA ASP A 168 -23.93 -6.00 18.10
C ASP A 168 -24.74 -4.70 18.04
N GLY A 169 -25.43 -4.50 16.92
CA GLY A 169 -26.25 -3.30 16.66
C GLY A 169 -25.44 -2.02 16.43
N CYS A 170 -24.10 -2.11 16.37
CA CYS A 170 -23.28 -0.96 16.05
C CYS A 170 -23.49 -0.50 14.59
N LEU A 171 -23.60 -1.43 13.64
CA LEU A 171 -23.93 -1.08 12.27
C LEU A 171 -25.44 -0.98 12.08
N ASN A 172 -25.88 0.10 11.43
CA ASN A 172 -27.25 0.27 10.98
C ASN A 172 -27.24 0.70 9.50
N TRP A 173 -27.22 -0.26 8.60
CA TRP A 173 -27.59 0.03 7.21
C TRP A 173 -29.10 0.25 7.20
N GLU A 174 -29.57 1.29 6.50
CA GLU A 174 -30.98 1.67 6.37
C GLU A 174 -31.91 0.55 5.81
N SER A 175 -31.38 -0.65 5.57
CA SER A 175 -32.07 -1.87 5.16
C SER A 175 -32.46 -2.75 6.35
N LYS A 176 -33.68 -3.28 6.33
CA LYS A 176 -34.10 -4.42 7.18
C LYS A 176 -33.17 -5.62 6.92
N GLY A 177 -32.52 -6.15 7.96
CA GLY A 177 -31.65 -7.33 7.85
C GLY A 177 -30.72 -7.51 9.05
N TYR A 178 -29.91 -8.57 9.00
CA TYR A 178 -28.90 -8.91 10.01
C TYR A 178 -27.52 -8.66 9.43
N ILE A 179 -26.72 -7.86 10.13
CA ILE A 179 -25.41 -7.41 9.63
C ILE A 179 -24.31 -8.20 10.33
N TYR A 180 -23.46 -8.83 9.51
CA TYR A 180 -22.34 -9.62 9.98
C TYR A 180 -21.04 -9.10 9.38
N ALA A 181 -19.95 -9.28 10.12
CA ALA A 181 -18.59 -9.10 9.65
C ALA A 181 -17.86 -10.44 9.66
N ILE A 182 -17.06 -10.70 8.63
CA ILE A 182 -16.21 -11.88 8.51
C ILE A 182 -14.78 -11.41 8.27
N ALA A 183 -13.84 -11.92 9.07
CA ALA A 183 -12.42 -11.68 8.88
C ALA A 183 -11.84 -12.73 7.92
N GLY A 184 -11.02 -12.30 6.98
CA GLY A 184 -10.42 -13.17 5.98
C GLY A 184 -11.40 -13.64 4.90
N ASP A 185 -11.01 -14.73 4.25
CA ASP A 185 -11.67 -15.24 3.05
C ASP A 185 -13.09 -15.76 3.32
N LEU A 186 -14.01 -15.34 2.47
CA LEU A 186 -15.36 -15.89 2.37
C LEU A 186 -15.41 -16.91 1.23
N ILE A 187 -15.25 -18.19 1.55
CA ILE A 187 -15.35 -19.27 0.55
C ILE A 187 -16.81 -19.64 0.28
N ALA A 188 -17.06 -20.29 -0.86
CA ALA A 188 -18.41 -20.65 -1.29
C ALA A 188 -19.17 -21.52 -0.26
N GLU A 189 -18.46 -22.37 0.48
CA GLU A 189 -19.04 -23.25 1.51
C GLU A 189 -19.53 -22.48 2.75
N ASP A 190 -18.90 -21.33 3.05
CA ASP A 190 -19.30 -20.49 4.18
C ASP A 190 -20.53 -19.63 3.84
N PHE A 191 -20.76 -19.36 2.56
CA PHE A 191 -21.74 -18.38 2.08
C PHE A 191 -23.18 -18.86 2.34
N GLU A 192 -23.92 -18.10 3.14
CA GLU A 192 -25.31 -18.41 3.47
C GLU A 192 -26.30 -17.86 2.45
N VAL A 193 -27.32 -18.67 2.14
CA VAL A 193 -28.39 -18.26 1.24
C VAL A 193 -29.11 -17.05 1.83
N GLY A 194 -29.46 -16.06 1.01
CA GLY A 194 -30.14 -14.86 1.50
C GLY A 194 -29.25 -13.88 2.27
N CYS A 195 -27.93 -14.10 2.26
CA CYS A 195 -26.91 -13.11 2.61
C CYS A 195 -26.33 -12.47 1.35
N HIS A 196 -25.94 -11.19 1.45
CA HIS A 196 -25.35 -10.42 0.38
C HIS A 196 -24.12 -9.67 0.88
N VAL A 197 -23.01 -9.78 0.15
CA VAL A 197 -21.81 -8.96 0.41
C VAL A 197 -22.18 -7.50 0.15
N LYS A 198 -21.91 -6.66 1.14
CA LYS A 198 -22.14 -5.21 1.05
C LYS A 198 -20.85 -4.43 0.87
N LEU A 199 -19.79 -4.84 1.55
CA LEU A 199 -18.48 -4.25 1.38
C LEU A 199 -17.37 -5.24 1.71
N VAL A 200 -16.20 -5.00 1.14
CA VAL A 200 -14.95 -5.65 1.48
C VAL A 200 -13.93 -4.55 1.71
N SER A 201 -13.17 -4.67 2.80
CA SER A 201 -12.12 -3.71 3.11
C SER A 201 -10.84 -4.41 3.56
N PRO A 202 -9.68 -4.01 3.04
CA PRO A 202 -8.40 -4.56 3.45
C PRO A 202 -7.97 -4.00 4.81
N THR A 203 -7.15 -4.77 5.52
CA THR A 203 -6.42 -4.34 6.72
C THR A 203 -5.08 -5.08 6.79
N SER A 204 -4.01 -4.39 7.18
CA SER A 204 -2.72 -5.02 7.47
C SER A 204 -2.55 -5.31 8.96
N TRP A 205 -3.64 -5.28 9.73
CA TRP A 205 -3.65 -5.77 11.09
C TRP A 205 -3.46 -7.28 11.09
N ARG A 206 -2.39 -7.75 11.74
CA ARG A 206 -2.07 -9.18 11.77
C ARG A 206 -2.91 -9.91 12.82
N GLY A 207 -3.32 -11.12 12.48
CA GLY A 207 -3.91 -12.06 13.44
C GLY A 207 -5.41 -11.92 13.60
N LEU A 208 -6.13 -11.44 12.57
CA LEU A 208 -7.58 -11.38 12.56
C LEU A 208 -8.15 -12.79 12.23
N ASP A 209 -8.28 -13.65 13.23
CA ASP A 209 -8.98 -14.95 13.06
C ASP A 209 -10.47 -14.78 13.39
N THR A 210 -11.37 -15.30 12.57
CA THR A 210 -12.81 -15.26 12.82
C THR A 210 -13.30 -15.98 14.08
N ASN A 211 -12.55 -16.95 14.61
CA ASN A 211 -13.11 -17.86 15.63
C ASN A 211 -13.16 -17.29 17.06
N THR A 212 -12.58 -16.12 17.30
CA THR A 212 -12.39 -15.56 18.66
C THR A 212 -12.65 -14.07 18.81
N TYR A 213 -12.99 -13.36 17.74
CA TYR A 213 -12.97 -11.89 17.73
C TYR A 213 -14.36 -11.27 17.67
N PHE A 214 -14.50 -10.13 18.34
CA PHE A 214 -15.68 -9.29 18.35
C PHE A 214 -15.57 -8.18 17.29
N TYR A 215 -16.71 -7.55 16.97
CA TYR A 215 -16.77 -6.53 15.93
C TYR A 215 -15.89 -5.28 16.23
N ASP A 216 -15.71 -4.92 17.49
CA ASP A 216 -14.85 -3.80 17.92
C ASP A 216 -13.37 -4.00 17.53
N MET A 217 -12.87 -5.23 17.61
CA MET A 217 -11.53 -5.59 17.15
C MET A 217 -11.40 -5.51 15.63
N MET A 218 -12.43 -5.94 14.91
CA MET A 218 -12.50 -5.80 13.45
C MET A 218 -12.51 -4.32 13.04
N HIS A 219 -13.27 -3.48 13.75
CA HIS A 219 -13.28 -2.03 13.54
C HIS A 219 -11.92 -1.39 13.84
N THR A 220 -11.26 -1.83 14.91
CA THR A 220 -9.89 -1.41 15.26
C THR A 220 -8.89 -1.79 14.16
N ALA A 221 -9.01 -3.00 13.61
CA ALA A 221 -8.19 -3.45 12.48
C ALA A 221 -8.41 -2.57 11.23
N LEU A 222 -9.64 -2.13 10.95
CA LEU A 222 -9.90 -1.18 9.87
C LEU A 222 -9.27 0.19 10.14
N LEU A 223 -9.32 0.68 11.39
CA LEU A 223 -8.69 1.94 11.80
C LEU A 223 -7.16 1.89 11.73
N TYR A 224 -6.55 0.71 11.87
CA TYR A 224 -5.13 0.53 11.59
C TYR A 224 -4.80 0.76 10.12
N GLY A 225 -5.72 0.38 9.24
CA GLY A 225 -5.60 0.54 7.79
C GLY A 225 -4.84 -0.61 7.12
N PHE A 226 -4.43 -0.40 5.88
CA PHE A 226 -3.71 -1.40 5.09
C PHE A 226 -2.44 -0.82 4.48
N GLU A 227 -1.49 -1.71 4.24
CA GLU A 227 -0.22 -1.41 3.60
C GLU A 227 -0.31 -1.62 2.10
N HIS A 228 0.18 -0.64 1.36
CA HIS A 228 0.44 -0.74 -0.06
C HIS A 228 1.95 -0.78 -0.29
N SER A 229 2.42 -1.76 -1.06
CA SER A 229 3.86 -1.95 -1.31
C SER A 229 4.29 -1.29 -2.60
N TRP A 230 5.50 -0.70 -2.59
CA TRP A 230 6.21 -0.28 -3.80
C TRP A 230 7.48 -1.09 -4.05
N ILE A 231 7.57 -2.31 -3.51
CA ILE A 231 8.60 -3.30 -3.88
C ILE A 231 8.72 -3.42 -5.41
N PRO A 232 7.61 -3.46 -6.18
CA PRO A 232 7.68 -3.42 -7.62
C PRO A 232 8.55 -2.32 -8.23
N LEU A 233 8.44 -1.11 -7.69
CA LEU A 233 9.30 -0.02 -8.15
C LEU A 233 10.75 -0.23 -7.69
N ALA A 234 10.95 -0.65 -6.44
CA ALA A 234 12.28 -0.82 -5.86
C ALA A 234 13.07 -1.98 -6.50
N CYS A 235 12.37 -2.90 -7.17
CA CYS A 235 12.93 -4.03 -7.90
C CYS A 235 13.25 -3.72 -9.37
N GLU A 236 12.82 -2.57 -9.91
CA GLU A 236 13.17 -2.16 -11.28
C GLU A 236 14.69 -2.10 -11.46
N GLY A 237 15.22 -2.89 -12.41
CA GLY A 237 16.65 -2.93 -12.72
C GLY A 237 17.53 -3.62 -11.66
N ARG A 238 16.94 -4.30 -10.67
CA ARG A 238 17.69 -5.01 -9.62
C ARG A 238 18.03 -6.45 -9.97
N CYS A 239 17.11 -7.17 -10.62
CA CYS A 239 17.29 -8.56 -11.06
C CYS A 239 17.20 -8.64 -12.59
N VAL A 240 17.68 -9.75 -13.19
CA VAL A 240 17.61 -9.93 -14.65
C VAL A 240 16.15 -10.01 -15.08
N ASP A 241 15.38 -10.84 -14.39
CA ASP A 241 13.93 -10.77 -14.42
C ASP A 241 13.43 -10.02 -13.17
N TYR A 242 12.72 -8.93 -13.41
CA TYR A 242 12.06 -8.16 -12.38
C TYR A 242 11.10 -9.02 -11.53
N TYR A 243 10.49 -10.06 -12.11
CA TYR A 243 9.60 -10.98 -11.38
C TYR A 243 10.32 -11.85 -10.36
N ASN A 244 11.64 -12.01 -10.45
CA ASN A 244 12.43 -12.77 -9.49
C ASN A 244 12.85 -11.94 -8.27
N CYS A 245 12.51 -10.65 -8.23
CA CYS A 245 12.84 -9.76 -7.12
C CYS A 245 11.78 -9.80 -6.01
N TYR A 246 12.22 -9.99 -4.77
CA TYR A 246 11.33 -10.00 -3.60
C TYR A 246 12.01 -9.37 -2.37
N PHE A 247 11.21 -8.96 -1.39
CA PHE A 247 11.71 -8.50 -0.10
C PHE A 247 11.87 -9.67 0.88
N SER A 248 13.08 -9.88 1.38
CA SER A 248 13.40 -10.90 2.37
C SER A 248 13.25 -10.32 3.77
N SER A 249 12.24 -10.78 4.51
CA SER A 249 12.00 -10.35 5.90
C SER A 249 13.15 -10.73 6.84
N SER A 250 13.87 -11.82 6.54
CA SER A 250 15.04 -12.27 7.30
C SER A 250 16.26 -11.38 7.13
N SER A 251 16.58 -10.96 5.89
CA SER A 251 17.76 -10.13 5.62
C SER A 251 17.44 -8.64 5.65
N GLN A 252 16.16 -8.26 5.63
CA GLN A 252 15.68 -6.87 5.49
C GLN A 252 16.19 -6.21 4.20
N THR A 253 16.34 -7.00 3.13
CA THR A 253 16.82 -6.51 1.83
C THR A 253 15.99 -7.09 0.68
N LEU A 254 16.05 -6.45 -0.49
CA LEU A 254 15.52 -7.07 -1.71
C LEU A 254 16.54 -8.05 -2.28
N GLU A 255 16.07 -9.24 -2.60
CA GLU A 255 16.85 -10.37 -3.11
C GLU A 255 16.30 -10.81 -4.47
N CYS A 256 17.15 -11.46 -5.26
CA CYS A 256 16.77 -12.06 -6.54
C CYS A 256 16.71 -13.58 -6.36
N TYR A 257 15.60 -14.19 -6.76
CA TYR A 257 15.43 -15.64 -6.71
C TYR A 257 16.28 -16.32 -7.77
N ASN A 258 17.16 -17.25 -7.35
CA ASN A 258 18.03 -18.05 -8.23
C ASN A 258 18.90 -17.23 -9.22
N GLU A 259 19.13 -15.95 -8.95
CA GLU A 259 19.89 -15.05 -9.81
C GLU A 259 20.82 -14.16 -8.96
N GLU A 260 21.96 -13.79 -9.53
CA GLU A 260 22.77 -12.72 -8.93
C GLU A 260 22.10 -11.36 -9.21
N PRO A 261 22.07 -10.44 -8.23
CA PRO A 261 21.62 -9.07 -8.46
C PRO A 261 22.44 -8.41 -9.57
N LEU A 262 21.76 -7.62 -10.40
CA LEU A 262 22.45 -6.77 -11.35
C LEU A 262 23.34 -5.79 -10.56
N LYS A 263 24.63 -5.74 -10.92
CA LYS A 263 25.54 -4.74 -10.36
C LYS A 263 25.01 -3.37 -10.76
N PRO A 264 24.88 -2.42 -9.81
CA PRO A 264 24.42 -1.08 -10.14
C PRO A 264 25.40 -0.47 -11.14
N SER A 265 24.91 -0.15 -12.34
CA SER A 265 25.67 0.60 -13.33
C SER A 265 25.76 2.06 -12.89
N TRP A 266 26.59 2.36 -11.88
CA TRP A 266 27.08 3.71 -11.69
C TRP A 266 28.10 3.99 -12.79
N GLY A 267 27.62 4.35 -13.98
CA GLY A 267 28.44 4.55 -15.17
C GLY A 267 27.84 5.57 -16.13
N LEU A 268 28.34 6.80 -16.02
CA LEU A 268 28.36 7.89 -17.02
C LEU A 268 27.14 8.07 -17.93
N TYR A 269 26.33 9.08 -17.61
CA TYR A 269 25.85 10.01 -18.63
C TYR A 269 26.33 11.42 -18.26
N VAL A 270 27.61 11.70 -18.52
CA VAL A 270 28.07 13.07 -18.75
C VAL A 270 27.57 13.44 -20.14
N LEU A 271 26.38 14.03 -20.23
CA LEU A 271 25.97 14.74 -21.43
C LEU A 271 26.60 16.13 -21.34
N VAL A 272 27.75 16.27 -21.99
CA VAL A 272 28.30 17.56 -22.38
C VAL A 272 27.35 18.17 -23.42
N PHE A 273 26.76 19.31 -23.09
CA PHE A 273 26.37 20.34 -24.04
C PHE A 273 26.87 21.68 -23.52
#